data_AF-A0A9E2QT26-F1
#
_entry.id   AF-A0A9E2QT26-F1
#
_cell.length_a   1.000
_cell.length_b   1.000
_cell.length_c   1.000
_cell.angle_alpha   90.00
_cell.angle_beta   90.00
_cell.angle_gamma   90.00
#
_symmetry.space_group_name_H-M   'P 1'
#
loop_
_entity.id
_entity.type
_entity.pdbx_description
1 polymer ?
#
loop_
_entity_poly.entity_id
_entity_poly.type
_entity_poly.pdbx_seq_one_letter_code
_entity_poly.pdbx_strand_id
1 'polypeptide(L)'
;MRKMGRSVITAAICSLGLIGPLAAQSSDGQAAPKTRAEVRIEQKEFVRTHVWDEAAGNWVLKPGFRPPEGVKSREEIRAARDSFMKGNRWNEEMSRWEPISGPPRDISRLTRAEVRRETAAFLKTHRWDYEKDAYVEVKPR
;
A
#
# COMPACT_ATOMS: atom_id res chain seq x y z
N MET A 1 -23.44 19.59 -45.44
CA MET A 1 -24.49 19.86 -44.42
C MET A 1 -25.62 18.84 -44.59
N ARG A 2 -26.31 18.49 -43.48
CA ARG A 2 -27.38 17.45 -43.29
C ARG A 2 -26.78 16.03 -43.14
N LYS A 3 -26.53 15.49 -41.95
CA LYS A 3 -27.36 15.21 -40.75
C LYS A 3 -28.64 14.40 -41.03
N MET A 4 -28.58 13.17 -40.50
CA MET A 4 -29.60 12.40 -39.77
C MET A 4 -30.78 11.80 -40.53
N GLY A 5 -30.99 10.50 -40.27
CA GLY A 5 -32.35 9.95 -40.17
C GLY A 5 -32.45 8.45 -40.40
N ARG A 6 -32.56 7.68 -39.31
CA ARG A 6 -33.49 6.53 -39.07
C ARG A 6 -32.97 5.75 -37.86
N SER A 7 -33.57 5.96 -36.68
CA SER A 7 -34.84 5.41 -36.19
C SER A 7 -34.65 4.05 -35.50
N VAL A 8 -34.86 4.10 -34.18
CA VAL A 8 -35.61 3.16 -33.34
C VAL A 8 -35.25 1.67 -33.45
N ILE A 9 -34.84 1.06 -32.34
CA ILE A 9 -35.46 -0.15 -31.79
C ILE A 9 -35.07 -0.33 -30.31
N THR A 10 -36.10 -0.68 -29.57
CA THR A 10 -36.26 -0.91 -28.15
C THR A 10 -35.64 -2.23 -27.68
N ALA A 11 -35.09 -2.20 -26.45
CA ALA A 11 -35.10 -3.23 -25.40
C ALA A 11 -34.31 -4.56 -25.49
N ALA A 12 -34.01 -5.01 -24.25
CA ALA A 12 -33.96 -6.39 -23.74
C ALA A 12 -32.59 -7.03 -23.49
N ILE A 13 -32.15 -6.91 -22.22
CA ILE A 13 -31.97 -7.98 -21.21
C ILE A 13 -31.36 -9.34 -21.66
N CYS A 14 -30.43 -9.80 -20.81
CA CYS A 14 -30.03 -11.19 -20.48
C CYS A 14 -28.86 -11.86 -21.24
N SER A 15 -27.75 -11.95 -20.49
CA SER A 15 -26.94 -13.16 -20.19
C SER A 15 -26.54 -14.10 -21.33
N LEU A 16 -25.22 -14.27 -21.54
CA LEU A 16 -24.51 -15.54 -21.32
C LEU A 16 -23.00 -15.30 -21.47
N GLY A 17 -22.22 -16.10 -20.75
CA GLY A 17 -20.78 -15.91 -20.57
C GLY A 17 -19.95 -15.96 -21.86
N LEU A 18 -18.89 -15.16 -21.84
CA LEU A 18 -17.65 -15.49 -22.55
C LEU A 18 -16.54 -15.50 -21.51
N ILE A 19 -16.03 -16.69 -21.23
CA ILE A 19 -14.72 -16.90 -20.63
C ILE A 19 -13.72 -16.36 -21.67
N GLY A 20 -13.36 -15.09 -21.54
CA GLY A 20 -12.18 -14.51 -22.20
C GLY A 20 -11.02 -14.55 -21.21
N PRO A 21 -9.78 -14.84 -21.65
CA PRO A 21 -8.64 -14.84 -20.74
C PRO A 21 -8.56 -13.46 -20.10
N LEU A 22 -8.57 -13.42 -18.76
CA LEU A 22 -8.13 -12.23 -18.03
C LEU A 22 -6.72 -11.95 -18.52
N ALA A 23 -6.57 -10.98 -19.41
CA ALA A 23 -5.32 -10.33 -19.65
C ALA A 23 -4.84 -9.85 -18.27
N ALA A 24 -3.77 -10.49 -17.78
CA ALA A 24 -3.01 -10.01 -16.65
C ALA A 24 -2.84 -8.50 -16.86
N GLN A 25 -3.28 -7.70 -15.90
CA GLN A 25 -2.88 -6.30 -15.83
C GLN A 25 -1.41 -6.28 -15.41
N SER A 26 -0.54 -6.72 -16.30
CA SER A 26 0.88 -6.44 -16.30
C SER A 26 1.04 -5.12 -17.02
N SER A 27 0.64 -4.01 -16.41
CA SER A 27 1.14 -2.71 -16.84
C SER A 27 2.54 -2.50 -16.25
N ASP A 28 3.46 -3.39 -16.61
CA ASP A 28 4.88 -3.09 -16.60
C ASP A 28 5.31 -3.09 -18.06
N GLY A 29 5.16 -1.92 -18.70
CA GLY A 29 6.06 -1.57 -19.77
C GLY A 29 7.46 -1.67 -19.18
N GLN A 30 8.14 -2.78 -19.46
CA GLN A 30 9.45 -3.08 -18.92
C GLN A 30 10.40 -1.99 -19.41
N ALA A 31 10.58 -0.95 -18.58
CA ALA A 31 11.41 0.18 -18.91
C ALA A 31 12.81 -0.39 -19.21
N ALA A 32 13.40 0.05 -20.32
CA ALA A 32 14.74 -0.37 -20.69
C ALA A 32 15.69 -0.20 -19.48
N PRO A 33 16.64 -1.14 -19.27
CA PRO A 33 17.52 -1.08 -18.12
C PRO A 33 18.30 0.24 -18.15
N LYS A 34 18.14 1.04 -17.09
CA LYS A 34 18.81 2.35 -16.96
C LYS A 34 20.32 2.16 -16.95
N THR A 35 21.03 3.08 -17.59
CA THR A 35 22.48 3.07 -17.55
C THR A 35 22.97 3.44 -16.15
N ARG A 36 24.18 2.98 -15.78
CA ARG A 36 24.81 3.35 -14.49
C ARG A 36 24.94 4.87 -14.31
N ALA A 37 25.09 5.60 -15.41
CA ALA A 37 25.17 7.05 -15.40
C ALA A 37 23.83 7.69 -15.02
N GLU A 38 22.73 7.24 -15.62
CA GLU A 38 21.36 7.68 -15.29
C GLU A 38 21.03 7.44 -13.82
N VAL A 39 21.31 6.24 -13.31
CA VAL A 39 21.05 5.89 -11.91
C VAL A 39 21.83 6.81 -10.96
N ARG A 40 23.08 7.17 -11.30
CA ARG A 40 23.88 8.10 -10.47
C ARG A 40 23.33 9.51 -10.47
N ILE A 41 22.75 9.97 -11.59
CA ILE A 41 22.11 11.29 -11.67
C ILE A 41 20.85 11.30 -10.81
N GLU A 42 19.99 10.29 -10.94
CA GLU A 42 18.77 10.14 -10.15
C GLU A 42 19.08 10.05 -8.65
N GLN A 43 20.09 9.29 -8.25
CA GLN A 43 20.51 9.19 -6.87
C GLN A 43 20.94 10.55 -6.31
N LYS A 44 21.74 11.32 -7.06
CA LYS A 44 22.17 12.65 -6.63
C LYS A 44 20.99 13.59 -6.47
N GLU A 45 20.03 13.55 -7.38
CA GLU A 45 18.82 14.36 -7.30
C GLU A 45 17.92 13.95 -6.12
N PHE A 46 17.80 12.65 -5.86
CA PHE A 46 17.05 12.14 -4.72
C PHE A 46 17.67 12.61 -3.39
N VAL A 47 18.98 12.45 -3.20
CA VAL A 47 19.68 12.89 -1.98
C VAL A 47 19.74 14.42 -1.87
N ARG A 48 19.66 15.15 -2.99
CA ARG A 48 19.50 16.61 -2.99
C ARG A 48 18.17 17.02 -2.37
N THR A 49 17.09 16.34 -2.73
CA THR A 49 15.70 16.69 -2.36
C THR A 49 15.20 16.02 -1.09
N HIS A 50 15.76 14.87 -0.72
CA HIS A 50 15.33 14.05 0.41
C HIS A 50 16.41 13.95 1.50
N VAL A 51 15.97 13.75 2.73
CA VAL A 51 16.81 13.43 3.89
C VAL A 51 16.24 12.23 4.61
N TRP A 52 17.09 11.37 5.15
CA TRP A 52 16.66 10.27 5.99
C TRP A 52 16.25 10.81 7.37
N ASP A 53 15.01 10.59 7.75
CA ASP A 53 14.50 10.83 9.09
C ASP A 53 14.62 9.53 9.90
N GLU A 54 15.58 9.49 10.83
CA GLU A 54 15.80 8.33 11.72
C GLU A 54 14.63 8.09 12.66
N ALA A 55 14.01 9.14 13.18
CA ALA A 55 12.90 9.02 14.13
C ALA A 55 11.70 8.37 13.43
N ALA A 56 11.42 8.74 12.19
CA ALA A 56 10.35 8.14 11.41
C ALA A 56 10.81 6.85 10.69
N GLY A 57 12.11 6.62 10.52
CA GLY A 57 12.71 5.51 9.78
C GLY A 57 12.34 5.54 8.30
N ASN A 58 12.40 6.71 7.66
CA ASN A 58 12.07 6.89 6.25
C ASN A 58 12.73 8.12 5.62
N TRP A 59 12.76 8.18 4.30
CA TRP A 59 13.15 9.38 3.55
C TRP A 59 12.01 10.40 3.54
N VAL A 60 12.32 11.65 3.89
CA VAL A 60 11.41 12.80 3.87
C VAL A 60 11.94 13.88 2.94
N LEU A 61 11.03 14.64 2.34
CA LEU A 61 11.40 15.80 1.52
C LEU A 61 12.03 16.89 2.41
N LYS A 62 13.11 17.51 1.95
CA LYS A 62 13.71 18.65 2.66
C LYS A 62 12.78 19.87 2.63
N PRO A 63 12.83 20.74 3.66
CA PRO A 63 12.08 22.00 3.66
C PRO A 63 12.36 22.83 2.40
N GLY A 64 11.31 23.37 1.78
CA GLY A 64 11.41 24.21 0.58
C GLY A 64 11.34 23.48 -0.76
N PHE A 65 11.38 22.14 -0.77
CA PHE A 65 11.06 21.36 -1.97
C PHE A 65 9.56 21.07 -2.04
N ARG A 66 9.00 21.03 -3.25
CA ARG A 66 7.60 20.63 -3.46
C ARG A 66 7.52 19.14 -3.81
N PRO A 67 6.51 18.42 -3.31
CA PRO A 67 6.20 17.09 -3.81
C PRO A 67 5.96 17.14 -5.33
N PRO A 68 6.34 16.10 -6.08
CA PRO A 68 6.03 16.00 -7.50
C PRO A 68 4.53 16.14 -7.75
N GLU A 69 4.15 16.83 -8.83
CA GLU A 69 2.74 17.05 -9.17
C GLU A 69 2.01 15.71 -9.41
N GLY A 70 0.76 15.63 -8.95
CA GLY A 70 -0.07 14.43 -9.07
C GLY A 70 0.22 13.33 -8.04
N VAL A 71 1.23 13.48 -7.19
CA VAL A 71 1.50 12.52 -6.10
C VAL A 71 0.68 12.93 -4.86
N LYS A 72 -0.22 12.05 -4.43
CA LYS A 72 -0.98 12.21 -3.17
C LYS A 72 -0.02 12.42 -2.01
N SER A 73 -0.42 13.24 -1.05
CA SER A 73 0.33 13.35 0.20
C SER A 73 0.44 12.00 0.89
N ARG A 74 1.48 11.83 1.69
CA ARG A 74 1.69 10.58 2.44
C ARG A 74 0.54 10.28 3.39
N GLU A 75 -0.06 11.31 3.96
CA GLU A 75 -1.21 11.20 4.86
C GLU A 75 -2.42 10.65 4.13
N GLU A 76 -2.71 11.16 2.94
CA GLU A 76 -3.77 10.64 2.07
C GLU A 76 -3.51 9.19 1.64
N ILE A 77 -2.27 8.85 1.28
CA ILE A 77 -1.89 7.47 0.92
C ILE A 77 -2.11 6.54 2.12
N ARG A 78 -1.70 6.96 3.32
CA ARG A 78 -1.91 6.17 4.55
C ARG A 78 -3.39 6.02 4.86
N ALA A 79 -4.18 7.09 4.79
CA ALA A 79 -5.61 7.04 5.02
C ALA A 79 -6.32 6.11 4.02
N ALA A 80 -5.95 6.18 2.74
CA ALA A 80 -6.48 5.30 1.70
C ALA A 80 -6.12 3.84 1.96
N ARG A 81 -4.86 3.56 2.33
CA ARG A 81 -4.41 2.20 2.70
C ARG A 81 -5.16 1.69 3.93
N ASP A 82 -5.28 2.49 4.97
CA ASP A 82 -5.93 2.07 6.22
C ASP A 82 -7.43 1.81 5.99
N SER A 83 -8.09 2.62 5.17
CA SER A 83 -9.46 2.36 4.72
C SER A 83 -9.57 1.06 3.92
N PHE A 84 -8.63 0.81 3.00
CA PHE A 84 -8.59 -0.42 2.22
C PHE A 84 -8.43 -1.65 3.13
N MET A 85 -7.51 -1.60 4.09
CA MET A 85 -7.25 -2.70 5.03
C MET A 85 -8.42 -2.98 5.98
N LYS A 86 -9.21 -1.96 6.35
CA LYS A 86 -10.44 -2.14 7.14
C LYS A 86 -11.52 -2.90 6.37
N GLY A 87 -11.64 -2.64 5.08
CA GLY A 87 -12.70 -3.18 4.22
C GLY A 87 -12.34 -4.45 3.44
N ASN A 88 -11.07 -4.83 3.36
CA ASN A 88 -10.62 -5.97 2.56
C ASN A 88 -9.77 -6.93 3.39
N ARG A 89 -9.84 -8.23 3.11
CA ARG A 89 -8.99 -9.28 3.69
C ARG A 89 -8.16 -9.94 2.60
N TRP A 90 -6.94 -10.37 2.93
CA TRP A 90 -6.14 -11.19 2.03
C TRP A 90 -6.70 -12.61 2.04
N ASN A 91 -7.01 -13.14 0.86
CA ASN A 91 -7.37 -14.53 0.65
C ASN A 91 -6.14 -15.24 0.09
N GLU A 92 -5.51 -16.11 0.89
CA GLU A 92 -4.29 -16.84 0.51
C GLU A 92 -4.55 -17.86 -0.60
N GLU A 93 -5.66 -18.59 -0.52
CA GLU A 93 -6.05 -19.61 -1.51
C GLU A 93 -6.18 -19.00 -2.90
N MET A 94 -6.78 -17.83 -3.00
CA MET A 94 -6.99 -17.12 -4.26
C MET A 94 -5.90 -16.09 -4.56
N SER A 95 -4.92 -15.96 -3.66
CA SER A 95 -3.81 -14.98 -3.73
C SER A 95 -4.27 -13.58 -4.11
N ARG A 96 -5.37 -13.10 -3.50
CA ARG A 96 -5.97 -11.80 -3.80
C ARG A 96 -6.62 -11.15 -2.59
N TRP A 97 -6.79 -9.83 -2.65
CA TRP A 97 -7.61 -9.09 -1.69
C TRP A 97 -9.09 -9.26 -2.02
N GLU A 98 -9.89 -9.56 -1.01
CA GLU A 98 -11.34 -9.66 -1.13
C GLU A 98 -12.05 -8.72 -0.15
N PRO A 99 -13.13 -8.04 -0.56
CA PRO A 99 -13.95 -7.27 0.35
C PRO A 99 -14.51 -8.14 1.47
N ILE A 100 -14.60 -7.57 2.67
CA ILE A 100 -15.18 -8.25 3.83
C ILE A 100 -16.69 -8.04 3.78
N SER A 101 -17.47 -9.13 3.77
CA SER A 101 -18.91 -9.04 4.02
C SER A 101 -19.14 -8.94 5.53
N GLY A 102 -19.52 -7.75 6.01
CA GLY A 102 -19.80 -7.50 7.42
C GLY A 102 -19.16 -6.23 7.97
N PRO A 103 -19.13 -6.05 9.30
CA PRO A 103 -18.54 -4.86 9.91
C PRO A 103 -17.04 -4.76 9.58
N PRO A 104 -16.50 -3.54 9.40
CA PRO A 104 -15.08 -3.33 9.15
C PRO A 104 -14.22 -3.94 10.26
N ARG A 105 -13.03 -4.44 9.89
CA ARG A 105 -12.11 -4.99 10.88
C ARG A 105 -11.70 -3.92 11.89
N ASP A 106 -11.68 -4.30 13.16
CA ASP A 106 -11.06 -3.48 14.19
C ASP A 106 -9.55 -3.58 14.02
N ILE A 107 -8.97 -2.53 13.44
CA ILE A 107 -7.52 -2.40 13.30
C ILE A 107 -7.01 -1.45 14.38
N SER A 108 -5.82 -1.73 14.89
CA SER A 108 -5.17 -0.90 15.91
C SER A 108 -5.22 0.58 15.55
N ARG A 109 -5.65 1.39 16.50
CA ARG A 109 -5.73 2.86 16.37
C ARG A 109 -4.42 3.56 16.74
N LEU A 110 -3.41 2.79 17.15
CA LEU A 110 -2.12 3.31 17.58
C LEU A 110 -1.33 3.82 16.38
N THR A 111 -0.71 4.97 16.56
CA THR A 111 0.32 5.48 15.65
C THR A 111 1.54 4.56 15.66
N ARG A 112 2.37 4.63 14.60
CA ARG A 112 3.58 3.81 14.53
C ARG A 112 4.56 4.11 15.68
N ALA A 113 4.61 5.36 16.14
CA ALA A 113 5.44 5.76 17.27
C ALA A 113 4.94 5.10 18.57
N GLU A 114 3.63 5.05 18.77
CA GLU A 114 3.00 4.36 19.91
C GLU A 114 3.24 2.86 19.85
N VAL A 115 3.02 2.22 18.70
CA VAL A 115 3.31 0.78 18.52
C VAL A 115 4.77 0.47 18.85
N ARG A 116 5.73 1.31 18.40
CA ARG A 116 7.15 1.13 18.74
C ARG A 116 7.40 1.28 20.23
N ARG A 117 6.79 2.27 20.87
CA ARG A 117 6.93 2.50 22.32
C ARG A 117 6.37 1.33 23.13
N GLU A 118 5.20 0.82 22.76
CA GLU A 118 4.59 -0.35 23.41
C GLU A 118 5.42 -1.61 23.17
N THR A 119 5.89 -1.82 21.94
CA THR A 119 6.77 -2.95 21.61
C THR A 119 8.06 -2.88 22.44
N ALA A 120 8.66 -1.69 22.57
CA ALA A 120 9.85 -1.50 23.41
C ALA A 120 9.56 -1.75 24.90
N ALA A 121 8.39 -1.36 25.40
CA ALA A 121 7.98 -1.65 26.78
C ALA A 121 7.74 -3.15 27.00
N PHE A 122 7.11 -3.83 26.04
CA PHE A 122 6.89 -5.28 26.05
C PHE A 122 8.22 -6.04 26.06
N LEU A 123 9.13 -5.73 25.14
CA LEU A 123 10.44 -6.40 25.03
C LEU A 123 11.38 -6.15 26.23
N LYS A 124 11.13 -5.14 27.07
CA LYS A 124 11.85 -4.98 28.34
C LYS A 124 11.48 -6.04 29.37
N THR A 125 10.24 -6.52 29.31
CA THR A 125 9.68 -7.45 30.30
C THR A 125 9.51 -8.85 29.74
N HIS A 126 9.57 -9.03 28.43
CA HIS A 126 9.37 -10.32 27.77
C HIS A 126 10.57 -10.68 26.91
N ARG A 127 10.94 -11.97 26.92
CA ARG A 127 11.93 -12.54 26.02
C ARG A 127 11.32 -13.66 25.20
N TRP A 128 11.83 -13.86 23.98
CA TRP A 128 11.44 -15.02 23.18
C TRP A 128 12.01 -16.30 23.78
N ASP A 129 11.17 -17.30 24.00
CA ASP A 129 11.52 -18.64 24.41
C ASP A 129 11.38 -19.57 23.19
N TYR A 130 12.50 -20.09 22.70
CA TYR A 130 12.55 -20.94 21.52
C TYR A 130 11.95 -22.33 21.75
N GLU A 131 11.92 -22.83 22.99
CA GLU A 131 11.34 -24.14 23.29
C GLU A 131 9.81 -24.07 23.31
N LYS A 132 9.28 -22.92 23.74
CA LYS A 132 7.83 -22.68 23.81
C LYS A 132 7.25 -21.98 22.58
N ASP A 133 8.13 -21.55 21.67
CA ASP A 133 7.79 -20.75 20.49
C ASP A 133 6.92 -19.53 20.87
N ALA A 134 7.25 -18.89 21.99
CA ALA A 134 6.43 -17.84 22.59
C ALA A 134 7.25 -16.82 23.40
N TYR A 135 6.72 -15.61 23.56
CA TYR A 135 7.27 -14.64 24.50
C TYR A 135 6.91 -14.99 25.95
N VAL A 136 7.91 -15.04 26.83
CA VAL A 136 7.75 -15.31 28.27
C VAL A 136 8.20 -14.10 29.09
N GLU A 137 7.46 -13.80 30.16
CA GLU A 137 7.83 -12.75 31.11
C GLU A 137 9.15 -13.07 31.81
N VAL A 138 10.05 -12.09 31.81
CA VAL A 138 11.29 -12.11 32.57
C VAL A 138 11.01 -11.41 33.90
N LYS A 139 10.92 -12.20 34.98
CA LYS A 139 10.87 -11.62 36.33
C LYS A 139 12.12 -10.76 36.54
N PRO A 140 11.98 -9.51 37.01
CA PRO A 140 13.14 -8.73 37.41
C PRO A 140 13.91 -9.50 38.48
N ARG A 141 15.24 -9.53 38.36
CA ARG A 141 16.14 -10.06 39.40
C ARG A 141 16.16 -9.14 40.62
#